data_AF-A0A849QXZ0-F1
#
_entry.id   AF-A0A849QXZ0-F1
#
_cell.length_a   1.000
_cell.length_b   1.000
_cell.length_c   1.000
_cell.angle_alpha   90.00
_cell.angle_beta   90.00
_cell.angle_gamma   90.00
#
_symmetry.space_group_name_H-M   'P 1'
#
loop_
_entity.id
_entity.type
_entity.pdbx_description
1 polymer ?
#
loop_
_entity_poly.entity_id
_entity_poly.type
_entity_poly.pdbx_seq_one_letter_code
_entity_poly.pdbx_strand_id
1 'polypeptide(L)'
;MEILDLENMHVRDLIVYYLKTEKKDHTAHSDEIIDYVRNSQPEQVKKGLRTYSGLTSYLSQLKNEGILSTEGLEKGYYTIGDVPPNVQYWKIAPGDNAWNWEACLQGGYIAIGWADLGDISVLSQEDFNKQRDKVINQHPDWTKTALDQVWKFAHIPKGSVIVANRGTTEVLGFGRVTEGYHFVHGERYGHRLPVEWYDTDVRNVNESGWRRTMVRLNRNKVDKMARIPLESNTWIFQANPQYYDLKSAIMSLDELTWQINQSQKLIHAGDTVYLWMSGPNAGILAVGNILTEPTEMPMAEKEQAFVKSTDKFEGLKTRVQIRVEHVLKTPHYAMNYSNTQS
;
A
#
# COMPACT_ATOMS: atom_id res chain seq x y z
N MET A 1 -20.72 -33.64 -21.34
CA MET A 1 -20.11 -33.12 -20.10
C MET A 1 -19.18 -32.00 -20.51
N GLU A 2 -19.54 -30.76 -20.16
CA GLU A 2 -18.76 -29.58 -20.50
C GLU A 2 -17.43 -29.57 -19.75
N ILE A 3 -16.35 -29.33 -20.47
CA ILE A 3 -15.01 -29.10 -19.94
C ILE A 3 -14.95 -27.63 -19.52
N LEU A 4 -14.74 -27.35 -18.23
CA LEU A 4 -14.58 -26.00 -17.72
C LEU A 4 -13.09 -25.60 -17.72
N ASP A 5 -12.78 -24.55 -18.47
CA ASP A 5 -11.46 -23.95 -18.56
C ASP A 5 -11.29 -22.89 -17.46
N LEU A 6 -10.73 -23.31 -16.32
CA LEU A 6 -10.61 -22.50 -15.11
C LEU A 6 -9.61 -21.33 -15.25
N GLU A 7 -8.70 -21.37 -16.22
CA GLU A 7 -7.74 -20.28 -16.46
C GLU A 7 -8.40 -19.11 -17.22
N ASN A 8 -9.41 -19.41 -18.04
CA ASN A 8 -10.17 -18.41 -18.80
C ASN A 8 -11.54 -18.09 -18.20
N MET A 9 -11.92 -18.77 -17.11
CA MET A 9 -13.15 -18.51 -16.40
C MET A 9 -13.06 -17.18 -15.66
N HIS A 10 -14.05 -16.32 -15.88
CA HIS A 10 -14.14 -15.06 -15.17
C HIS A 10 -14.15 -15.36 -13.66
N VAL A 11 -13.36 -14.62 -12.88
CA VAL A 11 -13.25 -14.82 -11.40
C VAL A 11 -14.63 -14.82 -10.74
N ARG A 12 -15.57 -14.03 -11.27
CA ARG A 12 -17.00 -14.05 -10.91
C ARG A 12 -17.63 -15.44 -11.06
N ASP A 13 -17.44 -16.09 -12.21
CA ASP A 13 -18.08 -17.37 -12.53
C ASP A 13 -17.42 -18.53 -11.77
N LEU A 14 -16.12 -18.43 -11.48
CA LEU A 14 -15.40 -19.35 -10.60
C LEU A 14 -15.93 -19.28 -9.16
N ILE A 15 -16.12 -18.06 -8.64
CA ILE A 15 -16.70 -17.82 -7.31
C ILE A 15 -18.17 -18.26 -7.27
N VAL A 16 -18.95 -17.97 -8.31
CA VAL A 16 -20.36 -18.41 -8.40
C VAL A 16 -20.46 -19.93 -8.53
N TYR A 17 -19.55 -20.59 -9.25
CA TYR A 17 -19.47 -22.05 -9.34
C TYR A 17 -19.19 -22.64 -7.96
N TYR A 18 -18.12 -22.19 -7.30
CA TYR A 18 -17.73 -22.56 -5.93
C TYR A 18 -18.90 -22.43 -4.95
N LEU A 19 -19.60 -21.30 -4.97
CA LEU A 19 -20.73 -21.00 -4.10
C LEU A 19 -22.02 -21.77 -4.44
N LYS A 20 -22.25 -22.13 -5.71
CA LYS A 20 -23.40 -22.94 -6.13
C LYS A 20 -23.22 -24.42 -5.79
N THR A 21 -21.98 -24.89 -5.74
CA THR A 21 -21.66 -26.29 -5.42
C THR A 21 -21.48 -26.54 -3.92
N GLU A 22 -21.20 -25.52 -3.12
CA GLU A 22 -21.13 -25.64 -1.65
C GLU A 22 -22.53 -25.57 -1.01
N LYS A 23 -23.10 -26.72 -0.68
CA LYS A 23 -24.06 -26.78 0.43
C LYS A 23 -23.28 -26.74 1.75
N LYS A 24 -23.73 -25.85 2.65
CA LYS A 24 -23.30 -25.75 4.04
C LYS A 24 -23.37 -27.13 4.71
N ASP A 25 -22.23 -27.78 4.93
CA ASP A 25 -21.81 -28.28 6.23
C ASP A 25 -20.36 -28.79 6.17
N HIS A 26 -19.63 -28.48 7.23
CA HIS A 26 -18.19 -28.61 7.32
C HIS A 26 -17.68 -30.06 7.17
N THR A 27 -16.53 -30.18 6.51
CA THR A 27 -15.52 -31.27 6.57
C THR A 27 -15.69 -32.56 5.77
N ALA A 28 -16.83 -32.88 5.15
CA ALA A 28 -16.97 -34.14 4.39
C ALA A 28 -16.81 -34.00 2.86
N HIS A 29 -16.49 -32.81 2.33
CA HIS A 29 -16.69 -32.48 0.91
C HIS A 29 -15.38 -32.24 0.13
N SER A 30 -14.23 -32.51 0.74
CA SER A 30 -12.93 -32.45 0.08
C SER A 30 -12.76 -33.57 -0.95
N ASP A 31 -13.29 -34.75 -0.67
CA ASP A 31 -12.81 -35.97 -1.33
C ASP A 31 -13.41 -36.17 -2.73
N GLU A 32 -14.68 -35.83 -2.95
CA GLU A 32 -15.32 -35.96 -4.27
C GLU A 32 -14.80 -34.96 -5.32
N ILE A 33 -14.53 -33.72 -4.89
CA ILE A 33 -13.92 -32.71 -5.76
C ILE A 33 -12.47 -33.10 -6.05
N ILE A 34 -11.71 -33.54 -5.04
CA ILE A 34 -10.34 -34.03 -5.22
C ILE A 34 -10.31 -35.23 -6.18
N ASP A 35 -11.26 -36.16 -6.08
CA ASP A 35 -11.30 -37.35 -6.93
C ASP A 35 -11.77 -37.05 -8.36
N TYR A 36 -12.77 -36.17 -8.55
CA TYR A 36 -13.16 -35.69 -9.88
C TYR A 36 -12.00 -34.99 -10.59
N VAL A 37 -11.25 -34.17 -9.86
CA VAL A 37 -10.16 -33.33 -10.36
C VAL A 37 -8.88 -34.16 -10.61
N ARG A 38 -8.59 -35.18 -9.79
CA ARG A 38 -7.54 -36.19 -10.03
C ARG A 38 -7.82 -37.00 -11.30
N ASN A 39 -9.07 -37.40 -11.52
CA ASN A 39 -9.46 -38.25 -12.63
C ASN A 39 -9.57 -37.47 -13.96
N SER A 40 -9.99 -36.21 -13.92
CA SER A 40 -10.25 -35.44 -15.15
C SER A 40 -9.04 -34.64 -15.65
N GLN A 41 -8.10 -34.24 -14.77
CA GLN A 41 -7.02 -33.30 -15.16
C GLN A 41 -5.69 -33.54 -14.41
N PRO A 42 -4.95 -34.61 -14.74
CA PRO A 42 -3.77 -35.07 -13.98
C PRO A 42 -2.54 -34.14 -14.05
N GLU A 43 -2.39 -33.34 -15.11
CA GLU A 43 -1.24 -32.44 -15.28
C GLU A 43 -1.26 -31.23 -14.35
N GLN A 44 -2.45 -30.79 -13.93
CA GLN A 44 -2.57 -29.71 -12.95
C GLN A 44 -2.32 -30.19 -11.50
N VAL A 45 -2.50 -31.49 -11.24
CA VAL A 45 -2.14 -32.12 -9.95
C VAL A 45 -0.62 -32.08 -9.75
N LYS A 46 0.17 -32.29 -10.81
CA LYS A 46 1.64 -32.19 -10.78
C LYS A 46 2.17 -30.79 -10.44
N LYS A 47 1.36 -29.73 -10.65
CA LYS A 47 1.74 -28.32 -10.40
C LYS A 47 1.32 -27.79 -9.02
N GLY A 48 0.69 -28.61 -8.17
CA GLY A 48 0.41 -28.27 -6.76
C GLY A 48 -0.77 -27.31 -6.51
N LEU A 49 -1.49 -26.87 -7.54
CA LEU A 49 -2.57 -25.87 -7.45
C LEU A 49 -3.87 -26.35 -6.79
N ARG A 50 -3.89 -27.55 -6.22
CA ARG A 50 -5.12 -28.27 -5.83
C ARG A 50 -5.14 -28.83 -4.41
N THR A 51 -4.15 -28.49 -3.58
CA THR A 51 -4.25 -28.70 -2.14
C THR A 51 -5.08 -27.57 -1.50
N TYR A 52 -5.68 -27.80 -0.33
CA TYR A 52 -6.29 -26.72 0.47
C TYR A 52 -5.33 -25.52 0.61
N SER A 53 -4.03 -25.80 0.73
CA SER A 53 -2.98 -24.77 0.72
C SER A 53 -2.83 -24.04 -0.62
N GLY A 54 -3.01 -24.71 -1.76
CA GLY A 54 -2.93 -24.11 -3.11
C GLY A 54 -4.07 -23.15 -3.39
N LEU A 55 -5.32 -23.53 -3.07
CA LEU A 55 -6.49 -22.64 -3.17
C LEU A 55 -6.37 -21.44 -2.21
N THR A 56 -5.95 -21.69 -0.97
CA THR A 56 -5.71 -20.62 0.01
C THR A 56 -4.59 -19.68 -0.42
N SER A 57 -3.54 -20.20 -1.06
CA SER A 57 -2.43 -19.42 -1.60
C SER A 57 -2.87 -18.54 -2.77
N TYR A 58 -3.69 -19.07 -3.68
CA TYR A 58 -4.26 -18.31 -4.81
C TYR A 58 -5.22 -17.22 -4.33
N LEU A 59 -6.12 -17.52 -3.40
CA LEU A 59 -7.01 -16.52 -2.79
C LEU A 59 -6.23 -15.45 -2.01
N SER A 60 -5.15 -15.84 -1.33
CA SER A 60 -4.24 -14.90 -0.67
C SER A 60 -3.50 -14.01 -1.66
N GLN A 61 -3.11 -14.55 -2.81
CA GLN A 61 -2.52 -13.78 -3.91
C GLN A 61 -3.54 -12.74 -4.43
N LEU A 62 -4.78 -13.14 -4.72
CA LEU A 62 -5.83 -12.23 -5.17
C LEU A 62 -6.18 -11.15 -4.12
N LYS A 63 -6.14 -11.50 -2.83
CA LYS A 63 -6.27 -10.55 -1.72
C LYS A 63 -5.12 -9.54 -1.68
N ASN A 64 -3.88 -10.02 -1.84
CA ASN A 64 -2.68 -9.17 -1.88
C ASN A 64 -2.64 -8.27 -3.13
N GLU A 65 -3.19 -8.73 -4.24
CA GLU A 65 -3.38 -7.97 -5.47
C GLU A 65 -4.58 -7.00 -5.41
N GLY A 66 -5.37 -7.03 -4.32
CA GLY A 66 -6.53 -6.17 -4.10
C GLY A 66 -7.74 -6.51 -4.98
N ILE A 67 -7.71 -7.67 -5.63
CA ILE A 67 -8.78 -8.18 -6.51
C ILE A 67 -9.92 -8.79 -5.69
N LEU A 68 -9.60 -9.33 -4.51
CA LEU A 68 -10.55 -9.95 -3.58
C LEU A 68 -10.56 -9.23 -2.23
N SER A 69 -11.72 -8.69 -1.82
CA SER A 69 -11.95 -8.23 -0.44
C SER A 69 -12.51 -9.38 0.41
N THR A 70 -11.93 -9.61 1.60
CA THR A 70 -12.35 -10.67 2.53
C THR A 70 -13.13 -10.13 3.73
N GLU A 71 -13.52 -8.86 3.73
CA GLU A 71 -14.19 -8.21 4.87
C GLU A 71 -15.58 -8.81 5.17
N GLY A 72 -16.18 -9.49 4.18
CA GLY A 72 -17.44 -10.23 4.30
C GLY A 72 -17.33 -11.72 4.66
N LEU A 73 -16.11 -12.29 4.70
CA LEU A 73 -15.90 -13.74 4.95
C LEU A 73 -16.28 -14.15 6.38
N GLU A 74 -16.09 -13.27 7.37
CA GLU A 74 -16.51 -13.53 8.76
C GLU A 74 -18.03 -13.37 8.97
N LYS A 75 -18.74 -12.79 7.99
CA LYS A 75 -20.16 -12.40 8.09
C LYS A 75 -21.08 -13.04 7.05
N GLY A 76 -20.58 -13.97 6.23
CA GLY A 76 -21.41 -14.81 5.35
C GLY A 76 -22.03 -14.12 4.13
N TYR A 77 -21.50 -12.96 3.69
CA TYR A 77 -21.93 -12.30 2.45
C TYR A 77 -20.73 -11.81 1.64
N TYR A 78 -20.81 -11.95 0.32
CA TYR A 78 -19.90 -11.36 -0.64
C TYR A 78 -20.52 -10.07 -1.17
N THR A 79 -19.79 -8.96 -1.12
CA THR A 79 -20.05 -7.84 -2.02
C THR A 79 -18.94 -7.85 -3.07
N ILE A 80 -19.32 -7.98 -4.34
CA ILE A 80 -18.45 -7.47 -5.41
C ILE A 80 -18.48 -5.97 -5.18
N GLY A 81 -17.39 -5.43 -4.65
CA GLY A 81 -17.34 -4.00 -4.38
C GLY A 81 -17.61 -3.25 -5.68
N ASP A 82 -18.65 -2.42 -5.69
CA ASP A 82 -18.89 -1.39 -6.69
C ASP A 82 -17.80 -0.30 -6.60
N VAL A 83 -16.54 -0.71 -6.79
CA VAL A 83 -15.42 0.19 -7.07
C VAL A 83 -15.46 0.45 -8.57
N PRO A 84 -15.43 1.72 -9.04
CA PRO A 84 -15.53 2.01 -10.47
C PRO A 84 -14.50 1.17 -11.25
N PRO A 85 -14.86 0.55 -12.38
CA PRO A 85 -14.43 -0.82 -12.69
C PRO A 85 -12.94 -1.06 -12.94
N ASN A 86 -12.07 -0.05 -13.02
CA ASN A 86 -10.75 -0.26 -13.63
C ASN A 86 -9.67 0.76 -13.21
N VAL A 87 -9.74 1.36 -12.01
CA VAL A 87 -8.65 2.23 -11.54
C VAL A 87 -7.44 1.39 -11.14
N GLN A 88 -6.35 1.55 -11.88
CA GLN A 88 -5.09 0.87 -11.66
C GLN A 88 -4.05 1.83 -11.08
N TYR A 89 -3.01 1.30 -10.44
CA TYR A 89 -1.95 2.09 -9.81
C TYR A 89 -0.60 1.65 -10.36
N TRP A 90 0.15 2.57 -10.94
CA TRP A 90 1.39 2.26 -11.64
C TRP A 90 2.50 3.21 -11.27
N LYS A 91 3.67 2.68 -10.93
CA LYS A 91 4.93 3.44 -10.97
C LYS A 91 5.45 3.43 -12.40
N ILE A 92 5.78 4.59 -12.96
CA ILE A 92 6.36 4.70 -14.30
C ILE A 92 7.55 5.68 -14.28
N ALA A 93 8.71 5.22 -14.74
CA ALA A 93 9.89 6.05 -14.90
C ALA A 93 9.81 6.86 -16.22
N PRO A 94 9.82 8.20 -16.19
CA PRO A 94 9.94 9.05 -17.38
C PRO A 94 11.39 9.07 -17.87
N GLY A 95 11.93 7.88 -18.11
CA GLY A 95 13.30 7.63 -18.56
C GLY A 95 14.35 7.56 -17.47
N ASP A 96 15.57 7.21 -17.88
CA ASP A 96 16.71 7.06 -16.99
C ASP A 96 16.96 8.36 -16.22
N ASN A 97 17.03 8.26 -14.89
CA ASN A 97 17.10 9.40 -13.97
C ASN A 97 16.05 10.49 -14.24
N ALA A 98 14.89 10.08 -14.77
CA ALA A 98 13.77 10.95 -15.09
C ALA A 98 14.11 12.10 -16.05
N TRP A 99 15.03 11.89 -17.00
CA TRP A 99 15.44 12.92 -17.96
C TRP A 99 14.26 13.53 -18.74
N ASN A 100 13.17 12.77 -18.95
CA ASN A 100 11.99 13.21 -19.69
C ASN A 100 10.88 13.78 -18.79
N TRP A 101 11.11 13.93 -17.48
CA TRP A 101 10.08 14.36 -16.54
C TRP A 101 9.50 15.74 -16.88
N GLU A 102 10.37 16.71 -17.19
CA GLU A 102 9.92 18.08 -17.46
C GLU A 102 8.95 18.14 -18.64
N ALA A 103 9.25 17.40 -19.71
CA ALA A 103 8.38 17.30 -20.88
C ALA A 103 7.05 16.58 -20.57
N CYS A 104 7.10 15.51 -19.77
CA CYS A 104 5.91 14.80 -19.27
C CYS A 104 5.01 15.71 -18.42
N LEU A 105 5.61 16.51 -17.53
CA LEU A 105 4.91 17.42 -16.64
C LEU A 105 4.22 18.54 -17.44
N GLN A 106 4.98 19.29 -18.23
CA GLN A 106 4.46 20.42 -19.02
C GLN A 106 3.49 19.96 -20.12
N GLY A 107 3.75 18.79 -20.71
CA GLY A 107 2.94 18.24 -21.79
C GLY A 107 1.69 17.49 -21.32
N GLY A 108 1.50 17.28 -20.02
CA GLY A 108 0.34 16.56 -19.50
C GLY A 108 0.28 15.10 -19.95
N TYR A 109 1.42 14.40 -19.92
CA TYR A 109 1.49 12.99 -20.27
C TYR A 109 2.55 12.24 -19.45
N ILE A 110 2.51 10.91 -19.50
CA ILE A 110 3.65 10.05 -19.18
C ILE A 110 4.03 9.28 -20.45
N ALA A 111 5.32 9.01 -20.64
CA ALA A 111 5.81 8.35 -21.84
C ALA A 111 6.89 7.30 -21.56
N ILE A 112 6.95 6.28 -22.41
CA ILE A 112 7.99 5.24 -22.41
C ILE A 112 8.62 5.10 -23.81
N GLY A 113 9.82 4.50 -23.85
CA GLY A 113 10.60 4.28 -25.09
C GLY A 113 10.09 3.13 -25.96
N TRP A 114 10.99 2.56 -26.77
CA TRP A 114 10.72 1.49 -27.75
C TRP A 114 9.95 1.93 -29.00
N ALA A 115 10.20 3.15 -29.48
CA ALA A 115 9.51 3.73 -30.65
C ALA A 115 9.54 2.86 -31.92
N ASP A 116 10.57 2.04 -32.14
CA ASP A 116 10.65 1.13 -33.29
C ASP A 116 9.63 -0.03 -33.21
N LEU A 117 9.03 -0.25 -32.04
CA LEU A 117 7.86 -1.12 -31.92
C LEU A 117 6.63 -0.52 -32.63
N GLY A 118 6.60 0.79 -32.87
CA GLY A 118 5.54 1.47 -33.61
C GLY A 118 4.22 1.57 -32.85
N ASP A 119 3.19 2.10 -33.51
CA ASP A 119 1.88 2.21 -32.90
C ASP A 119 1.23 0.82 -32.71
N ILE A 120 0.85 0.51 -31.48
CA ILE A 120 0.19 -0.74 -31.10
C ILE A 120 -1.31 -0.58 -30.81
N SER A 121 -1.87 0.62 -31.01
CA SER A 121 -3.26 0.98 -30.64
C SER A 121 -4.33 0.05 -31.22
N VAL A 122 -4.08 -0.53 -32.39
CA VAL A 122 -5.01 -1.39 -33.13
C VAL A 122 -4.64 -2.88 -33.11
N LEU A 123 -3.55 -3.25 -32.44
CA LEU A 123 -3.05 -4.61 -32.48
C LEU A 123 -3.82 -5.53 -31.52
N SER A 124 -4.09 -6.75 -31.97
CA SER A 124 -4.43 -7.85 -31.07
C SER A 124 -3.19 -8.26 -30.27
N GLN A 125 -3.36 -9.00 -29.16
CA GLN A 125 -2.22 -9.50 -28.39
C GLN A 125 -1.36 -10.46 -29.20
N GLU A 126 -1.96 -11.24 -30.09
CA GLU A 126 -1.24 -12.14 -31.00
C GLU A 126 -0.39 -11.35 -32.00
N ASP A 127 -0.95 -10.31 -32.60
CA ASP A 127 -0.24 -9.47 -33.58
C ASP A 127 0.85 -8.64 -32.90
N PHE A 128 0.62 -8.13 -31.69
CA PHE A 128 1.65 -7.53 -30.86
C PHE A 128 2.81 -8.50 -30.61
N ASN A 129 2.53 -9.75 -30.26
CA ASN A 129 3.58 -10.74 -30.02
C ASN A 129 4.41 -11.02 -31.28
N LYS A 130 3.77 -11.09 -32.46
CA LYS A 130 4.47 -11.22 -33.76
C LYS A 130 5.35 -10.00 -34.05
N GLN A 131 4.81 -8.79 -33.83
CA GLN A 131 5.52 -7.53 -34.06
C GLN A 131 6.71 -7.37 -33.11
N ARG A 132 6.52 -7.65 -31.82
CA ARG A 132 7.58 -7.70 -30.80
C ARG A 132 8.71 -8.64 -31.22
N ASP A 133 8.36 -9.87 -31.63
CA ASP A 133 9.33 -10.89 -31.99
C ASP A 133 10.08 -10.58 -33.29
N LYS A 134 9.50 -9.77 -34.18
CA LYS A 134 10.19 -9.22 -35.35
C LYS A 134 11.18 -8.12 -34.97
N VAL A 135 10.72 -7.15 -34.17
CA VAL A 135 11.50 -5.95 -33.80
C VAL A 135 12.68 -6.31 -32.90
N ILE A 136 12.52 -7.26 -31.96
CA ILE A 136 13.62 -7.64 -31.05
C ILE A 136 14.86 -8.16 -31.79
N ASN A 137 14.71 -8.80 -32.95
CA ASN A 137 15.84 -9.28 -33.76
C ASN A 137 16.68 -8.13 -34.36
N GLN A 138 16.15 -6.91 -34.37
CA GLN A 138 16.81 -5.71 -34.88
C GLN A 138 17.45 -4.89 -33.75
N HIS A 139 17.17 -5.22 -32.49
CA HIS A 139 17.65 -4.50 -31.30
C HIS A 139 18.23 -5.47 -30.26
N PRO A 140 19.52 -5.83 -30.35
CA PRO A 140 20.16 -6.81 -29.47
C PRO A 140 20.10 -6.48 -27.97
N ASP A 141 20.03 -5.19 -27.63
CA ASP A 141 19.97 -4.71 -26.24
C ASP A 141 18.55 -4.75 -25.66
N TRP A 142 17.53 -5.10 -26.47
CA TRP A 142 16.15 -5.17 -26.03
C TRP A 142 15.79 -6.59 -25.59
N THR A 143 14.92 -6.68 -24.59
CA THR A 143 14.40 -7.96 -24.10
C THR A 143 12.90 -8.04 -24.34
N LYS A 144 12.38 -9.27 -24.53
CA LYS A 144 10.92 -9.48 -24.67
C LYS A 144 10.17 -8.91 -23.46
N THR A 145 10.68 -9.14 -22.25
CA THR A 145 10.14 -8.61 -21.01
C THR A 145 10.09 -7.08 -20.97
N ALA A 146 11.06 -6.39 -21.57
CA ALA A 146 11.05 -4.94 -21.70
C ALA A 146 9.96 -4.47 -22.67
N LEU A 147 9.88 -5.08 -23.84
CA LEU A 147 8.86 -4.75 -24.85
C LEU A 147 7.43 -5.05 -24.37
N ASP A 148 7.22 -6.10 -23.59
CA ASP A 148 5.90 -6.43 -23.01
C ASP A 148 5.38 -5.34 -22.05
N GLN A 149 6.24 -4.43 -21.57
CA GLN A 149 5.78 -3.26 -20.82
C GLN A 149 4.99 -2.30 -21.71
N VAL A 150 5.27 -2.21 -23.01
CA VAL A 150 4.53 -1.38 -23.95
C VAL A 150 3.08 -1.84 -24.06
N TRP A 151 2.85 -3.16 -24.15
CA TRP A 151 1.50 -3.72 -24.15
C TRP A 151 0.75 -3.37 -22.87
N LYS A 152 1.38 -3.55 -21.71
CA LYS A 152 0.78 -3.21 -20.40
C LYS A 152 0.47 -1.72 -20.30
N PHE A 153 1.36 -0.87 -20.79
CA PHE A 153 1.23 0.59 -20.78
C PHE A 153 0.07 1.04 -21.65
N ALA A 154 -0.06 0.50 -22.87
CA ALA A 154 -1.14 0.86 -23.78
C ALA A 154 -2.53 0.49 -23.25
N HIS A 155 -2.62 -0.50 -22.37
CA HIS A 155 -3.86 -0.99 -21.78
C HIS A 155 -4.13 -0.44 -20.37
N ILE A 156 -3.40 0.59 -19.92
CA ILE A 156 -3.72 1.29 -18.67
C ILE A 156 -5.06 2.03 -18.83
N PRO A 157 -6.09 1.72 -18.04
CA PRO A 157 -7.40 2.35 -18.19
C PRO A 157 -7.40 3.82 -17.78
N LYS A 158 -8.27 4.60 -18.44
CA LYS A 158 -8.65 5.94 -17.99
C LYS A 158 -9.03 5.93 -16.50
N GLY A 159 -8.58 6.96 -15.79
CA GLY A 159 -8.82 7.13 -14.35
C GLY A 159 -7.78 6.47 -13.46
N SER A 160 -6.87 5.66 -14.01
CA SER A 160 -5.73 5.07 -13.29
C SER A 160 -4.77 6.13 -12.74
N VAL A 161 -4.04 5.79 -11.69
CA VAL A 161 -3.04 6.66 -11.05
C VAL A 161 -1.64 6.26 -11.48
N ILE A 162 -0.87 7.25 -11.92
CA ILE A 162 0.55 7.14 -12.26
C ILE A 162 1.37 7.81 -11.16
N VAL A 163 2.40 7.10 -10.70
CA VAL A 163 3.46 7.59 -9.82
C VAL A 163 4.73 7.73 -10.65
N ALA A 164 5.08 8.95 -11.02
CA ALA A 164 6.33 9.24 -11.72
C ALA A 164 7.51 9.21 -10.74
N ASN A 165 8.64 8.66 -11.15
CA ASN A 165 9.79 8.48 -10.25
C ASN A 165 11.12 8.91 -10.88
N ARG A 166 12.09 9.31 -10.05
CA ARG A 166 13.51 9.49 -10.43
C ARG A 166 14.36 8.39 -9.78
N GLY A 167 15.17 7.73 -10.60
CA GLY A 167 16.01 6.62 -10.15
C GLY A 167 15.21 5.52 -9.45
N THR A 168 15.64 5.09 -8.27
CA THR A 168 14.89 4.14 -7.42
C THR A 168 14.44 4.75 -6.09
N THR A 169 14.68 6.04 -5.88
CA THR A 169 14.66 6.67 -4.55
C THR A 169 13.73 7.86 -4.45
N GLU A 170 13.19 8.36 -5.56
CA GLU A 170 12.35 9.57 -5.53
C GLU A 170 11.07 9.38 -6.33
N VAL A 171 9.96 9.87 -5.77
CA VAL A 171 8.71 10.15 -6.49
C VAL A 171 8.72 11.61 -6.91
N LEU A 172 8.41 11.86 -8.17
CA LEU A 172 8.36 13.20 -8.76
C LEU A 172 6.94 13.76 -8.83
N GLY A 173 5.95 12.88 -8.96
CA GLY A 173 4.57 13.32 -8.98
C GLY A 173 3.56 12.20 -9.13
N PHE A 174 2.32 12.55 -8.81
CA PHE A 174 1.13 11.73 -8.98
C PHE A 174 0.23 12.37 -10.02
N GLY A 175 -0.25 11.55 -10.93
CA GLY A 175 -1.13 12.00 -11.98
C GLY A 175 -2.21 10.98 -12.28
N ARG A 176 -3.32 11.46 -12.81
CA ARG A 176 -4.46 10.64 -13.21
C ARG A 176 -4.50 10.53 -14.72
N VAL A 177 -4.61 9.31 -15.24
CA VAL A 177 -4.78 9.06 -16.67
C VAL A 177 -6.12 9.64 -17.12
N THR A 178 -6.10 10.58 -18.05
CA THR A 178 -7.30 11.29 -18.52
C THR A 178 -7.94 10.63 -19.74
N GLU A 179 -7.14 9.96 -20.57
CA GLU A 179 -7.54 9.32 -21.82
C GLU A 179 -6.72 8.06 -22.11
N GLY A 180 -7.06 7.36 -23.19
CA GLY A 180 -6.35 6.15 -23.62
C GLY A 180 -4.97 6.44 -24.20
N TYR A 181 -4.23 5.36 -24.41
CA TYR A 181 -2.92 5.38 -25.07
C TYR A 181 -2.98 5.96 -26.48
N HIS A 182 -1.92 6.68 -26.86
CA HIS A 182 -1.65 7.06 -28.25
C HIS A 182 -0.15 6.99 -28.55
N PHE A 183 0.18 6.94 -29.83
CA PHE A 183 1.56 6.91 -30.31
C PHE A 183 1.93 8.24 -31.01
N VAL A 184 3.12 8.75 -30.71
CA VAL A 184 3.71 9.93 -31.35
C VAL A 184 4.92 9.48 -32.17
N HIS A 185 4.81 9.63 -33.50
CA HIS A 185 5.89 9.29 -34.42
C HIS A 185 7.07 10.28 -34.33
N GLY A 186 8.28 9.78 -34.59
CA GLY A 186 9.51 10.58 -34.60
C GLY A 186 10.11 10.86 -33.21
N GLU A 187 9.41 10.47 -32.14
CA GLU A 187 9.83 10.68 -30.77
C GLU A 187 10.45 9.42 -30.16
N ARG A 188 11.60 9.56 -29.47
CA ARG A 188 12.24 8.44 -28.77
C ARG A 188 11.28 7.77 -27.79
N TYR A 189 10.47 8.58 -27.10
CA TYR A 189 9.43 8.16 -26.16
C TYR A 189 8.05 8.43 -26.78
N GLY A 190 7.79 7.73 -27.88
CA GLY A 190 6.57 7.88 -28.68
C GLY A 190 5.32 7.25 -28.07
N HIS A 191 5.46 6.28 -27.16
CA HIS A 191 4.32 5.67 -26.47
C HIS A 191 3.87 6.56 -25.32
N ARG A 192 2.68 7.16 -25.41
CA ARG A 192 2.19 8.16 -24.46
C ARG A 192 0.84 7.81 -23.86
N LEU A 193 0.68 8.21 -22.60
CA LEU A 193 -0.61 8.26 -21.89
C LEU A 193 -0.86 9.70 -21.44
N PRO A 194 -1.98 10.32 -21.83
CA PRO A 194 -2.40 11.60 -21.28
C PRO A 194 -2.63 11.51 -19.76
N VAL A 195 -2.03 12.42 -19.01
CA VAL A 195 -2.03 12.44 -17.55
C VAL A 195 -2.24 13.86 -17.04
N GLU A 196 -3.22 14.02 -16.16
CA GLU A 196 -3.37 15.21 -15.33
C GLU A 196 -2.56 15.04 -14.04
N TRP A 197 -1.44 15.75 -13.92
CA TRP A 197 -0.62 15.77 -12.72
C TRP A 197 -1.30 16.64 -11.66
N TYR A 198 -1.62 16.06 -10.50
CA TYR A 198 -2.33 16.75 -9.42
C TYR A 198 -1.46 16.93 -8.16
N ASP A 199 -0.29 16.31 -8.13
CA ASP A 199 0.68 16.43 -7.05
C ASP A 199 2.08 16.26 -7.65
N THR A 200 2.93 17.26 -7.48
CA THR A 200 4.29 17.30 -8.03
C THR A 200 5.34 17.56 -6.96
N ASP A 201 4.97 17.40 -5.68
CA ASP A 201 5.90 17.55 -4.58
C ASP A 201 6.84 16.35 -4.57
N VAL A 202 8.14 16.63 -4.75
CA VAL A 202 9.15 15.57 -4.82
C VAL A 202 9.32 14.93 -3.45
N ARG A 203 9.29 13.60 -3.40
CA ARG A 203 9.38 12.83 -2.16
C ARG A 203 10.42 11.74 -2.29
N ASN A 204 11.23 11.59 -1.25
CA ASN A 204 12.08 10.41 -1.12
C ASN A 204 11.24 9.18 -0.80
N VAL A 205 11.62 8.03 -1.34
CA VAL A 205 11.00 6.73 -1.08
C VAL A 205 12.09 5.67 -0.95
N ASN A 206 11.85 4.66 -0.11
CA ASN A 206 12.73 3.50 0.03
C ASN A 206 12.01 2.26 -0.51
N GLU A 207 12.09 2.04 -1.82
CA GLU A 207 11.34 1.01 -2.51
C GLU A 207 12.23 0.01 -3.24
N SER A 208 12.14 -1.26 -2.85
CA SER A 208 12.79 -2.34 -3.58
C SER A 208 12.05 -2.63 -4.89
N GLY A 209 12.81 -2.99 -5.94
CA GLY A 209 12.23 -3.41 -7.23
C GLY A 209 11.90 -2.29 -8.22
N TRP A 210 12.20 -1.02 -7.90
CA TRP A 210 11.95 0.14 -8.78
C TRP A 210 12.93 0.30 -9.96
N ARG A 211 13.82 -0.67 -10.15
CA ARG A 211 14.75 -0.74 -11.30
C ARG A 211 14.05 -0.89 -12.65
N ARG A 212 12.81 -1.40 -12.68
CA ARG A 212 12.02 -1.54 -13.92
C ARG A 212 11.34 -0.22 -14.29
N THR A 213 11.20 0.03 -15.60
CA THR A 213 10.51 1.21 -16.13
C THR A 213 9.10 1.34 -15.55
N MET A 214 8.32 0.25 -15.58
CA MET A 214 6.98 0.22 -15.01
C MET A 214 6.80 -0.90 -13.97
N VAL A 215 6.11 -0.58 -12.87
CA VAL A 215 5.78 -1.52 -11.79
C VAL A 215 4.33 -1.33 -11.38
N ARG A 216 3.58 -2.43 -11.29
CA ARG A 216 2.21 -2.42 -10.76
C ARG A 216 2.26 -2.18 -9.25
N LEU A 217 1.46 -1.24 -8.77
CA LEU A 217 1.32 -0.93 -7.35
C LEU A 217 -0.07 -1.35 -6.86
N ASN A 218 -0.21 -1.48 -5.54
CA ASN A 218 -1.51 -1.53 -4.89
C ASN A 218 -1.87 -0.14 -4.35
N ARG A 219 -3.16 0.08 -4.09
CA ARG A 219 -3.69 1.35 -3.59
C ARG A 219 -3.01 1.79 -2.29
N ASN A 220 -2.89 0.89 -1.31
CA ASN A 220 -2.27 1.20 -0.01
C ASN A 220 -0.85 1.76 -0.15
N LYS A 221 -0.08 1.24 -1.12
CA LYS A 221 1.27 1.71 -1.41
C LYS A 221 1.27 3.10 -2.03
N VAL A 222 0.37 3.37 -2.98
CA VAL A 222 0.21 4.72 -3.54
C VAL A 222 -0.29 5.70 -2.49
N ASP A 223 -1.27 5.33 -1.68
CA ASP A 223 -1.78 6.18 -0.60
C ASP A 223 -0.67 6.54 0.39
N LYS A 224 0.20 5.58 0.73
CA LYS A 224 1.39 5.86 1.56
C LYS A 224 2.34 6.84 0.90
N MET A 225 2.56 6.75 -0.42
CA MET A 225 3.45 7.64 -1.18
C MET A 225 2.86 9.04 -1.39
N ALA A 226 1.55 9.12 -1.69
CA ALA A 226 0.82 10.37 -1.92
C ALA A 226 0.64 11.16 -0.62
N ARG A 227 0.58 10.45 0.52
CA ARG A 227 0.50 11.05 1.86
C ARG A 227 1.84 11.39 2.49
N ILE A 228 2.93 11.47 1.72
CA ILE A 228 4.22 11.85 2.29
C ILE A 228 4.30 13.39 2.35
N PRO A 229 4.16 13.99 3.53
CA PRO A 229 5.27 14.52 4.30
C PRO A 229 5.92 13.34 5.01
N LEU A 230 7.12 12.97 4.58
CA LEU A 230 7.99 12.11 5.37
C LEU A 230 8.45 13.08 6.42
N GLU A 231 7.94 13.00 7.65
CA GLU A 231 8.65 13.32 8.90
C GLU A 231 7.75 13.04 10.12
N SER A 232 7.01 11.92 10.15
CA SER A 232 6.49 11.46 11.44
C SER A 232 5.99 10.00 11.45
N ASN A 233 6.71 9.09 12.10
CA ASN A 233 6.10 7.89 12.65
C ASN A 233 5.02 8.27 13.68
N THR A 234 4.03 7.41 13.88
CA THR A 234 2.96 7.64 14.86
C THR A 234 3.13 6.71 16.05
N TRP A 235 3.13 7.29 17.25
CA TRP A 235 3.37 6.57 18.50
C TRP A 235 2.20 6.71 19.48
N ILE A 236 2.08 5.74 20.38
CA ILE A 236 1.25 5.85 21.58
C ILE A 236 2.18 5.86 22.78
N PHE A 237 2.11 6.94 23.55
CA PHE A 237 2.88 7.12 24.78
C PHE A 237 1.96 6.97 25.98
N GLN A 238 2.21 5.94 26.77
CA GLN A 238 1.36 5.53 27.89
C GLN A 238 1.81 6.16 29.21
N ALA A 239 0.94 6.93 29.87
CA ALA A 239 1.10 7.38 31.25
C ALA A 239 0.37 6.47 32.23
N ASN A 240 0.99 6.25 33.40
CA ASN A 240 0.34 5.62 34.55
C ASN A 240 -0.11 6.71 35.55
N PRO A 241 -1.42 6.86 35.82
CA PRO A 241 -1.94 7.91 36.70
C PRO A 241 -1.51 7.78 38.18
N GLN A 242 -0.97 6.63 38.59
CA GLN A 242 -0.36 6.45 39.91
C GLN A 242 0.96 7.22 40.05
N TYR A 243 1.67 7.45 38.94
CA TYR A 243 3.01 8.05 38.95
C TYR A 243 3.03 9.47 38.40
N TYR A 244 2.15 9.79 37.45
CA TYR A 244 2.14 11.09 36.78
C TYR A 244 0.71 11.54 36.46
N ASP A 245 0.36 12.78 36.82
CA ASP A 245 -0.93 13.39 36.49
C ASP A 245 -0.93 13.99 35.07
N LEU A 246 -1.02 13.11 34.06
CA LEU A 246 -1.01 13.51 32.66
C LEU A 246 -2.13 14.50 32.33
N LYS A 247 -3.31 14.36 32.93
CA LYS A 247 -4.48 15.18 32.62
C LYS A 247 -4.25 16.65 33.02
N SER A 248 -3.76 16.87 34.22
CA SER A 248 -3.44 18.23 34.69
C SER A 248 -2.25 18.82 33.92
N ALA A 249 -1.27 17.99 33.56
CA ALA A 249 -0.10 18.40 32.79
C ALA A 249 -0.47 18.92 31.40
N ILE A 250 -1.22 18.16 30.57
CA ILE A 250 -1.61 18.58 29.21
C ILE A 250 -2.56 19.78 29.19
N MET A 251 -3.25 20.09 30.30
CA MET A 251 -4.09 21.27 30.44
C MET A 251 -3.31 22.52 30.85
N SER A 252 -2.12 22.34 31.44
CA SER A 252 -1.33 23.42 32.02
C SER A 252 -0.04 23.72 31.24
N LEU A 253 0.43 22.76 30.43
CA LEU A 253 1.72 22.79 29.75
C LEU A 253 1.55 22.53 28.25
N ASP A 254 2.16 23.37 27.43
CA ASP A 254 2.21 23.18 25.96
C ASP A 254 3.30 22.19 25.54
N GLU A 255 4.26 21.91 26.42
CA GLU A 255 5.37 20.99 26.14
C GLU A 255 5.70 20.11 27.35
N LEU A 256 5.99 18.83 27.06
CA LEU A 256 6.28 17.77 28.03
C LEU A 256 7.58 17.04 27.66
N THR A 257 8.17 16.37 28.64
CA THR A 257 9.26 15.41 28.42
C THR A 257 8.77 13.97 28.59
N TRP A 258 9.25 13.06 27.74
CA TRP A 258 8.82 11.67 27.79
C TRP A 258 9.97 10.70 27.75
N GLN A 259 10.03 9.79 28.71
CA GLN A 259 11.07 8.76 28.78
C GLN A 259 10.86 7.67 27.73
N ILE A 260 11.92 7.38 26.97
CA ILE A 260 11.91 6.36 25.92
C ILE A 260 12.70 5.14 26.40
N ASN A 261 12.00 4.02 26.58
CA ASN A 261 12.60 2.75 27.02
C ASN A 261 12.68 1.70 25.91
N GLN A 262 11.97 1.91 24.80
CA GLN A 262 11.86 0.96 23.70
C GLN A 262 11.78 1.72 22.37
N SER A 263 12.12 1.04 21.27
CA SER A 263 12.01 1.60 19.91
C SER A 263 12.78 2.91 19.67
N GLN A 264 13.80 3.21 20.50
CA GLN A 264 14.56 4.47 20.43
C GLN A 264 15.11 4.77 19.03
N LYS A 265 15.54 3.73 18.28
CA LYS A 265 16.10 3.88 16.92
C LYS A 265 15.07 4.23 15.84
N LEU A 266 13.78 4.19 16.17
CA LEU A 266 12.68 4.43 15.24
C LEU A 266 11.95 5.73 15.55
N ILE A 267 12.15 6.28 16.75
CA ILE A 267 11.52 7.52 17.21
C ILE A 267 12.42 8.68 16.81
N HIS A 268 11.86 9.64 16.09
CA HIS A 268 12.58 10.81 15.58
C HIS A 268 11.84 12.10 15.89
N ALA A 269 12.55 13.23 15.82
CA ALA A 269 11.91 14.53 15.79
C ALA A 269 10.96 14.62 14.57
N GLY A 270 9.83 15.30 14.74
CA GLY A 270 8.73 15.34 13.77
C GLY A 270 7.62 14.32 14.04
N ASP A 271 7.94 13.18 14.68
CA ASP A 271 6.98 12.10 14.96
C ASP A 271 5.70 12.55 15.68
N THR A 272 4.55 12.01 15.27
CA THR A 272 3.26 12.26 15.92
C THR A 272 3.10 11.33 17.10
N VAL A 273 2.59 11.83 18.21
CA VAL A 273 2.36 11.04 19.42
C VAL A 273 0.96 11.24 19.95
N TYR A 274 0.29 10.13 20.26
CA TYR A 274 -0.94 10.09 21.04
C TYR A 274 -0.62 9.79 22.50
N LEU A 275 -1.02 10.69 23.40
CA LEU A 275 -0.83 10.54 24.83
C LEU A 275 -2.00 9.76 25.43
N TRP A 276 -1.72 8.55 25.90
CA TRP A 276 -2.69 7.62 26.46
C TRP A 276 -2.54 7.51 27.97
N MET A 277 -3.64 7.64 28.71
CA MET A 277 -3.66 7.38 30.15
C MET A 277 -4.18 5.96 30.40
N SER A 278 -3.47 5.18 31.23
CA SER A 278 -3.88 3.82 31.60
C SER A 278 -4.85 3.79 32.79
N GLY A 279 -5.47 2.63 33.05
CA GLY A 279 -6.32 2.38 34.23
C GLY A 279 -7.82 2.29 33.91
N PRO A 280 -8.71 2.35 34.93
CA PRO A 280 -10.15 2.16 34.76
C PRO A 280 -10.83 3.16 33.82
N ASN A 281 -10.23 4.34 33.68
CA ASN A 281 -10.68 5.41 32.79
C ASN A 281 -9.73 5.57 31.60
N ALA A 282 -9.18 4.45 31.09
CA ALA A 282 -8.15 4.46 30.07
C ALA A 282 -8.64 5.09 28.76
N GLY A 283 -7.80 5.93 28.17
CA GLY A 283 -8.13 6.61 26.92
C GLY A 283 -7.03 7.55 26.44
N ILE A 284 -7.13 7.91 25.16
CA ILE A 284 -6.28 8.93 24.56
C ILE A 284 -6.79 10.29 25.05
N LEU A 285 -5.88 11.11 25.58
CA LEU A 285 -6.19 12.43 26.13
C LEU A 285 -5.69 13.57 25.25
N ALA A 286 -4.63 13.36 24.48
CA ALA A 286 -4.07 14.38 23.61
C ALA A 286 -3.32 13.78 22.42
N VAL A 287 -3.09 14.62 21.41
CA VAL A 287 -2.15 14.41 20.32
C VAL A 287 -1.10 15.52 20.32
N GLY A 288 0.13 15.18 19.98
CA GLY A 288 1.25 16.10 19.92
C GLY A 288 2.32 15.68 18.91
N ASN A 289 3.37 16.48 18.82
CA ASN A 289 4.52 16.25 17.95
C ASN A 289 5.80 16.13 18.79
N ILE A 290 6.68 15.20 18.42
CA ILE A 290 7.99 15.03 19.03
C ILE A 290 8.93 16.11 18.48
N LEU A 291 9.53 16.89 19.37
CA LEU A 291 10.37 18.04 19.01
C LEU A 291 11.86 17.71 18.89
N THR A 292 12.31 16.61 19.50
CA THR A 292 13.73 16.27 19.61
C THR A 292 13.98 14.80 19.37
N GLU A 293 15.17 14.45 18.86
CA GLU A 293 15.66 13.07 18.90
C GLU A 293 15.74 12.54 20.35
N PRO A 294 15.64 11.22 20.57
CA PRO A 294 15.84 10.64 21.89
C PRO A 294 17.26 10.91 22.41
N THR A 295 17.36 11.71 23.47
CA THR A 295 18.65 12.10 24.07
C THR A 295 18.59 12.06 25.60
N GLU A 296 19.75 11.99 26.26
CA GLU A 296 19.80 12.04 27.72
C GLU A 296 19.54 13.47 28.23
N MET A 297 18.44 13.63 28.97
CA MET A 297 18.06 14.91 29.60
C MET A 297 17.31 14.64 30.91
N PRO A 298 17.27 15.58 31.88
CA PRO A 298 16.40 15.47 33.04
C PRO A 298 14.93 15.72 32.64
N MET A 299 13.99 15.45 33.55
CA MET A 299 12.61 15.91 33.40
C MET A 299 12.55 17.43 33.56
N ALA A 300 11.67 18.12 32.82
CA ALA A 300 11.54 19.57 32.94
C ALA A 300 11.00 19.98 34.32
N GLU A 301 11.55 21.04 34.92
CA GLU A 301 11.17 21.50 36.28
C GLU A 301 9.67 21.83 36.39
N LYS A 302 9.09 22.42 35.33
CA LYS A 302 7.66 22.74 35.24
C LYS A 302 6.75 21.51 35.36
N GLU A 303 7.26 20.31 35.09
CA GLU A 303 6.49 19.08 35.18
C GLU A 303 6.50 18.46 36.58
N GLN A 304 7.39 18.90 37.48
CA GLN A 304 7.53 18.33 38.83
C GLN A 304 6.24 18.44 39.65
N ALA A 305 5.43 19.47 39.40
CA ALA A 305 4.12 19.64 40.05
C ALA A 305 3.11 18.52 39.74
N PHE A 306 3.34 17.74 38.67
CA PHE A 306 2.46 16.65 38.22
C PHE A 306 3.02 15.26 38.54
N VAL A 307 4.22 15.18 39.12
CA VAL A 307 4.87 13.93 39.52
C VAL A 307 4.33 13.47 40.88
N LYS A 308 3.91 12.20 40.97
CA LYS A 308 3.42 11.58 42.21
C LYS A 308 4.43 10.64 42.86
N SER A 309 5.45 10.18 42.11
CA SER A 309 6.49 9.24 42.56
C SER A 309 7.85 9.74 42.07
N THR A 310 8.55 10.54 42.87
CA THR A 310 9.75 11.28 42.44
C THR A 310 10.90 10.37 42.01
N ASP A 311 11.09 9.25 42.70
CA ASP A 311 12.07 8.20 42.39
C ASP A 311 12.01 7.69 40.94
N LYS A 312 10.81 7.70 40.32
CA LYS A 312 10.61 7.22 38.94
C LYS A 312 11.11 8.21 37.90
N PHE A 313 11.25 9.49 38.23
CA PHE A 313 11.53 10.57 37.27
C PHE A 313 12.87 11.29 37.50
N GLU A 314 13.52 11.08 38.64
CA GLU A 314 14.85 11.65 38.95
C GLU A 314 15.94 11.21 37.96
N GLY A 315 16.98 12.05 37.84
CA GLY A 315 18.18 11.79 37.05
C GLY A 315 18.05 11.99 35.53
N LEU A 316 19.19 11.84 34.85
CA LEU A 316 19.27 11.81 33.39
C LEU A 316 18.72 10.50 32.88
N LYS A 317 17.83 10.57 31.88
CA LYS A 317 17.28 9.42 31.17
C LYS A 317 17.11 9.79 29.71
N THR A 318 17.13 8.79 28.84
CA THR A 318 16.76 8.97 27.43
C THR A 318 15.32 9.44 27.33
N ARG A 319 15.13 10.68 26.89
CA ARG A 319 13.82 11.33 26.74
C ARG A 319 13.72 12.05 25.39
N VAL A 320 12.48 12.34 25.02
CA VAL A 320 12.15 13.29 23.96
C VAL A 320 11.32 14.43 24.52
N GLN A 321 11.36 15.59 23.87
CA GLN A 321 10.43 16.68 24.11
C GLN A 321 9.22 16.54 23.19
N ILE A 322 8.03 16.86 23.69
CA ILE A 322 6.77 16.76 22.98
C ILE A 322 6.06 18.10 23.07
N ARG A 323 5.55 18.63 21.96
CA ARG A 323 4.57 19.71 21.95
C ARG A 323 3.16 19.14 21.90
N VAL A 324 2.30 19.54 22.82
CA VAL A 324 0.89 19.19 22.83
C VAL A 324 0.17 20.07 21.81
N GLU A 325 -0.45 19.46 20.80
CA GLU A 325 -1.16 20.19 19.74
C GLU A 325 -2.65 20.29 20.07
N HIS A 326 -3.25 19.17 20.47
CA HIS A 326 -4.67 19.12 20.76
C HIS A 326 -4.97 18.24 21.97
N VAL A 327 -5.70 18.80 22.93
CA VAL A 327 -6.30 18.07 24.05
C VAL A 327 -7.71 17.64 23.66
N LEU A 328 -8.01 16.36 23.82
CA LEU A 328 -9.30 15.78 23.45
C LEU A 328 -10.35 16.09 24.54
N LYS A 329 -11.46 16.73 24.15
CA LYS A 329 -12.56 17.14 25.05
C LYS A 329 -13.33 15.97 25.65
N THR A 330 -13.32 14.82 25.00
CA THR A 330 -13.93 13.58 25.47
C THR A 330 -12.89 12.46 25.31
N PRO A 331 -12.45 11.79 26.39
CA PRO A 331 -11.55 10.66 26.26
C PRO A 331 -12.23 9.57 25.43
N HIS A 332 -11.58 9.10 24.37
CA HIS A 332 -12.01 7.88 23.69
C HIS A 332 -11.63 6.70 24.59
N TYR A 333 -12.60 6.26 25.40
CA TYR A 333 -12.43 5.14 26.31
C TYR A 333 -12.33 3.84 25.52
N ALA A 334 -11.39 2.97 25.91
CA ALA A 334 -11.40 1.60 25.44
C ALA A 334 -12.68 0.93 25.96
N MET A 335 -13.52 0.41 25.06
CA MET A 335 -14.69 -0.39 25.43
C MET A 335 -14.21 -1.56 26.29
N ASN A 336 -14.65 -1.62 27.54
CA ASN A 336 -14.38 -2.76 28.41
C ASN A 336 -15.09 -3.99 27.82
N TYR A 337 -14.34 -4.90 27.20
CA TYR A 337 -14.80 -6.26 26.99
C TYR A 337 -14.80 -6.95 28.36
N SER A 338 -15.88 -6.78 29.10
CA SER A 338 -16.16 -7.59 30.29
C SER A 338 -16.31 -9.04 29.85
N ASN A 339 -15.32 -9.87 30.19
CA ASN A 339 -15.50 -11.32 30.31
C ASN A 339 -16.59 -11.58 31.37
N THR A 340 -17.81 -11.81 30.93
CA THR A 340 -18.78 -12.57 31.73
C THR A 340 -18.67 -14.03 31.32
N GLN A 341 -17.94 -14.80 32.14
CA GLN A 341 -18.24 -16.21 32.31
C GLN A 341 -19.56 -16.35 33.06
N SER A 342 -20.43 -17.22 32.54
CA SER A 342 -21.34 -18.06 33.33
C SER A 342 -21.61 -19.31 32.50
#